data_AF-A0A183HK20-F1
#
_entry.id   AF-A0A183HK20-F1
#
_cell.length_a   1.000
_cell.length_b   1.000
_cell.length_c   1.000
_cell.angle_alpha   90.00
_cell.angle_beta   90.00
_cell.angle_gamma   90.00
#
_symmetry.space_group_name_H-M   'P 1'
#
loop_
_entity.id
_entity.type
_entity.pdbx_description
1 polymer ?
#
loop_
_entity_poly.entity_id
_entity_poly.type
_entity_poly.pdbx_seq_one_letter_code
_entity_poly.pdbx_strand_id
1 'polypeptide(L)'
;MTLNTLEKGLRSRTLHEKMATIVNMTTFLRENPFPFFVNAAVLRLCEAFRDEVRTGYHFKDSPRHNACFRCNELRLCIVRVMGECSTELGLVFSNDEVARRILKVSHSNDPLARSLTLQVLAKLASVVAENKQIHHLIVTSIDSEEIQERLAAIAATEAFVAFSRSFSQTVFEKLCVTFLSPVVSPTTKIGLVGIFANMKADVEIIMKVFALGEQILNEAYNQQLMLALIKSLTTLAVSCKFAVSELVMM
;
A
#
# COMPACT_ATOMS: atom_id res chain seq x y z
N MET A 1 23.25 6.97 15.93
CA MET A 1 23.62 5.67 15.33
C MET A 1 24.18 5.90 13.93
N THR A 2 25.12 5.09 13.45
CA THR A 2 25.60 5.14 12.06
C THR A 2 24.89 4.09 11.20
N LEU A 3 24.97 4.17 9.87
CA LEU A 3 24.43 3.12 8.98
C LEU A 3 24.97 1.72 9.36
N ASN A 4 26.20 1.64 9.87
CA ASN A 4 26.81 0.40 10.35
C ASN A 4 26.08 -0.20 11.56
N THR A 5 25.58 0.62 12.49
CA THR A 5 24.82 0.10 13.65
C THR A 5 23.45 -0.42 13.23
N LEU A 6 22.80 0.23 12.25
CA LEU A 6 21.57 -0.28 11.64
C LEU A 6 21.82 -1.64 10.97
N GLU A 7 22.87 -1.74 10.15
CA GLU A 7 23.23 -3.00 9.49
C GLU A 7 23.52 -4.13 10.49
N LYS A 8 24.25 -3.81 11.57
CA LYS A 8 24.56 -4.78 12.62
C LYS A 8 23.29 -5.28 13.32
N GLY A 9 22.38 -4.38 13.66
CA GLY A 9 21.10 -4.72 14.30
C GLY A 9 20.19 -5.57 13.40
N LEU A 10 20.06 -5.21 12.13
CA LEU A 10 19.26 -5.97 11.15
C LEU A 10 19.86 -7.36 10.85
N ARG A 11 21.18 -7.51 10.98
CA ARG A 11 21.90 -8.80 10.85
C ARG A 11 21.92 -9.62 12.15
N SER A 12 21.29 -9.16 13.23
CA SER A 12 21.23 -9.93 14.48
C SER A 12 20.61 -11.32 14.25
N ARG A 13 21.02 -12.28 15.08
CA ARG A 13 20.43 -13.63 15.10
C ARG A 13 19.12 -13.69 15.86
N THR A 14 18.84 -12.71 16.73
CA THR A 14 17.63 -12.69 17.55
C THR A 14 16.58 -11.77 16.93
N LEU A 15 15.33 -12.22 16.90
CA LEU A 15 14.22 -11.42 16.37
C LEU A 15 14.04 -10.12 17.17
N HIS A 16 14.15 -10.20 18.49
CA HIS A 16 13.97 -9.05 19.38
C HIS A 16 14.95 -7.91 19.08
N GLU A 17 16.23 -8.21 18.85
CA GLU A 17 17.21 -7.18 18.48
C GLU A 17 16.93 -6.57 17.11
N LYS A 18 16.47 -7.37 16.13
CA LYS A 18 16.04 -6.84 14.82
C LYS A 18 14.85 -5.90 14.98
N MET A 19 13.83 -6.30 15.74
CA MET A 19 12.63 -5.51 16.00
C MET A 19 12.98 -4.20 16.72
N ALA A 20 13.81 -4.25 17.76
CA ALA A 20 14.29 -3.05 18.45
C ALA A 20 15.04 -2.10 17.52
N THR A 21 15.85 -2.65 16.61
CA THR A 21 16.56 -1.88 15.59
C THR A 21 15.58 -1.21 14.62
N ILE A 22 14.56 -1.93 14.16
CA ILE A 22 13.55 -1.41 13.23
C ILE A 22 12.70 -0.33 13.89
N VAL A 23 12.27 -0.50 15.15
CA VAL A 23 11.47 0.51 15.86
C VAL A 23 12.23 1.82 16.01
N ASN A 24 13.53 1.77 16.34
CA ASN A 24 14.36 2.97 16.48
C ASN A 24 14.65 3.70 15.15
N MET A 25 14.30 3.08 14.02
CA MET A 25 14.53 3.62 12.68
C MET A 25 13.79 4.93 12.44
N THR A 26 12.62 5.12 13.04
CA THR A 26 11.82 6.35 12.92
C THR A 26 12.62 7.55 13.44
N THR A 27 13.23 7.41 14.62
CA THR A 27 14.13 8.41 15.21
C THR A 27 15.35 8.65 14.32
N PHE A 28 15.96 7.59 13.79
CA PHE A 28 17.17 7.74 12.96
C PHE A 28 16.92 8.48 11.65
N LEU A 29 15.80 8.21 10.98
CA LEU A 29 15.43 8.90 9.75
C LEU A 29 15.16 10.38 10.01
N ARG A 30 14.49 10.71 11.12
CA ARG A 30 14.20 12.10 11.53
C ARG A 30 15.45 12.89 11.92
N GLU A 31 16.38 12.24 12.62
CA GLU A 31 17.67 12.86 12.99
C GLU A 31 18.61 13.04 11.79
N ASN A 32 18.42 12.27 10.70
CA ASN A 32 19.30 12.24 9.55
C ASN A 32 18.52 12.32 8.22
N PRO A 33 17.79 13.42 7.95
CA PRO A 33 16.87 13.52 6.81
C PRO A 33 17.59 13.87 5.50
N PHE A 34 18.78 13.32 5.26
CA PHE A 34 19.52 13.52 4.01
C PHE A 34 19.28 12.35 3.05
N PRO A 35 18.99 12.61 1.75
CA PRO A 35 18.53 11.59 0.81
C PRO A 35 19.36 10.32 0.75
N PHE A 36 20.70 10.43 0.78
CA PHE A 36 21.58 9.26 0.73
C PHE A 36 21.39 8.31 1.90
N PHE A 37 21.24 8.83 3.12
CA PHE A 37 21.04 8.00 4.31
C PHE A 37 19.65 7.40 4.34
N VAL A 38 18.62 8.21 4.11
CA VAL A 38 17.23 7.72 4.06
C VAL A 38 17.11 6.61 3.02
N ASN A 39 17.61 6.85 1.79
CA ASN A 39 17.58 5.87 0.72
C ASN A 39 18.32 4.59 1.12
N ALA A 40 19.56 4.69 1.63
CA ALA A 40 20.33 3.53 2.06
C ALA A 40 19.59 2.73 3.15
N ALA A 41 19.00 3.43 4.12
CA ALA A 41 18.37 2.81 5.27
C ALA A 41 17.02 2.16 4.92
N VAL A 42 16.21 2.79 4.07
CA VAL A 42 14.99 2.19 3.48
C VAL A 42 15.34 0.95 2.66
N LEU A 43 16.40 0.99 1.85
CA LEU A 43 16.87 -0.18 1.11
C LEU A 43 17.23 -1.35 2.03
N ARG A 44 17.76 -1.09 3.24
CA ARG A 44 18.02 -2.13 4.24
C ARG A 44 16.76 -2.67 4.90
N LEU A 45 15.75 -1.83 5.12
CA LEU A 45 14.43 -2.32 5.58
C LEU A 45 13.77 -3.20 4.52
N CYS A 46 13.81 -2.81 3.23
CA CYS A 46 13.28 -3.64 2.14
C CYS A 46 14.03 -4.98 2.03
N GLU A 47 15.34 -4.99 2.25
CA GLU A 47 16.14 -6.22 2.31
C GLU A 47 15.69 -7.11 3.48
N ALA A 48 15.49 -6.52 4.67
CA ALA A 48 15.00 -7.24 5.85
C ALA A 48 13.56 -7.76 5.68
N PHE A 49 12.70 -7.01 4.98
CA PHE A 49 11.32 -7.42 4.64
C PHE A 49 11.29 -8.63 3.72
N ARG A 50 12.22 -8.66 2.76
CA ARG A 50 12.37 -9.74 1.78
C ARG A 50 12.84 -11.04 2.40
N ASP A 51 13.71 -10.99 3.40
CA ASP A 51 14.42 -12.17 3.90
C ASP A 51 13.48 -13.22 4.55
N GLU A 52 12.86 -14.04 3.70
CA GLU A 52 12.19 -15.30 4.06
C GLU A 52 13.19 -16.46 4.16
N VAL A 53 14.36 -16.34 3.54
CA VAL A 53 15.06 -17.54 3.02
C VAL A 53 16.49 -17.72 3.54
N ARG A 54 17.18 -16.67 3.98
CA ARG A 54 18.61 -16.81 4.31
C ARG A 54 18.88 -17.36 5.71
N THR A 55 17.94 -17.17 6.61
CA THR A 55 17.94 -17.95 7.83
C THR A 55 17.30 -19.29 7.52
N GLY A 56 18.08 -20.17 6.89
CA GLY A 56 17.99 -21.62 7.09
C GLY A 56 18.28 -21.99 8.55
N TYR A 57 17.78 -21.20 9.51
CA TYR A 57 17.61 -21.60 10.89
C TYR A 57 16.44 -22.58 10.89
N HIS A 58 16.74 -23.79 10.43
CA HIS A 58 16.36 -24.96 11.19
C HIS A 58 16.94 -24.77 12.59
N PHE A 59 16.21 -24.05 13.45
CA PHE A 59 16.26 -24.43 14.86
C PHE A 59 15.85 -25.90 14.82
N LYS A 60 16.79 -26.80 15.09
CA LYS A 60 16.51 -28.25 15.08
C LYS A 60 15.34 -28.60 16.02
N ASP A 61 14.98 -27.68 16.92
CA ASP A 61 13.94 -27.83 17.93
C ASP A 61 12.73 -26.88 17.78
N SER A 62 12.58 -26.13 16.66
CA SER A 62 11.41 -25.25 16.47
C SER A 62 10.49 -25.76 15.35
N PRO A 63 9.18 -25.98 15.63
CA PRO A 63 8.21 -26.41 14.62
C PRO A 63 8.23 -25.48 13.40
N ARG A 64 8.16 -26.03 12.19
CA ARG A 64 8.14 -25.26 10.91
C ARG A 64 7.09 -24.13 10.91
N HIS A 65 6.01 -24.28 11.68
CA HIS A 65 4.98 -23.25 11.87
C HIS A 65 5.48 -21.93 12.49
N ASN A 66 6.54 -21.94 13.31
CA ASN A 66 7.02 -20.75 14.02
C ASN A 66 7.98 -19.87 13.21
N ALA A 67 8.47 -20.35 12.06
CA ALA A 67 9.35 -19.56 11.20
C ALA A 67 8.56 -18.50 10.41
N CYS A 68 7.45 -18.91 9.79
CA CYS A 68 6.56 -18.02 9.04
C CYS A 68 5.98 -16.90 9.93
N PHE A 69 5.50 -17.28 11.13
CA PHE A 69 4.97 -16.34 12.12
C PHE A 69 5.97 -15.22 12.47
N ARG A 70 7.23 -15.60 12.77
CA ARG A 70 8.29 -14.63 13.11
C ARG A 70 8.70 -13.73 11.94
N CYS A 71 8.65 -14.22 10.71
CA CYS A 71 8.90 -13.41 9.52
C CYS A 71 7.80 -12.35 9.33
N ASN A 72 6.54 -12.71 9.57
CA ASN A 72 5.43 -11.76 9.44
C ASN A 72 5.36 -10.74 10.57
N GLU A 73 5.80 -11.09 11.78
CA GLU A 73 5.98 -10.11 12.86
C GLU A 73 6.99 -9.02 12.47
N LEU A 74 8.13 -9.43 11.90
CA LEU A 74 9.15 -8.50 11.40
C LEU A 74 8.60 -7.60 10.31
N ARG A 75 7.88 -8.18 9.33
CA ARG A 75 7.24 -7.43 8.25
C ARG A 75 6.22 -6.44 8.74
N LEU A 76 5.37 -6.84 9.68
CA LEU A 76 4.38 -5.97 10.29
C LEU A 76 5.06 -4.79 11.00
N CYS A 77 6.18 -5.03 11.69
CA CYS A 77 6.98 -3.97 12.28
C CYS A 77 7.51 -2.99 11.24
N ILE A 78 8.05 -3.50 10.11
CA ILE A 78 8.52 -2.67 9.00
C ILE A 78 7.37 -1.86 8.39
N VAL A 79 6.20 -2.47 8.15
CA VAL A 79 5.00 -1.79 7.65
C VAL A 79 4.62 -0.61 8.55
N ARG A 80 4.61 -0.83 9.87
CA ARG A 80 4.29 0.22 10.85
C ARG A 80 5.31 1.37 10.80
N VAL A 81 6.60 1.04 10.86
CA VAL A 81 7.68 2.03 10.82
C VAL A 81 7.68 2.83 9.52
N MET A 82 7.48 2.18 8.37
CA MET A 82 7.36 2.90 7.09
C MET A 82 6.15 3.84 7.08
N GLY A 83 5.03 3.44 7.70
CA GLY A 83 3.87 4.32 7.87
C GLY A 83 4.13 5.57 8.72
N GLU A 84 5.04 5.49 9.69
CA GLU A 84 5.42 6.62 10.56
C GLU A 84 6.46 7.56 9.95
N CYS A 85 7.08 7.18 8.83
CA CYS A 85 8.17 7.92 8.17
C CYS A 85 7.75 8.49 6.80
N SER A 86 6.46 8.77 6.58
CA SER A 86 5.94 9.18 5.27
C SER A 86 6.64 10.41 4.68
N THR A 87 7.04 11.35 5.54
CA THR A 87 7.82 12.54 5.18
C THR A 87 9.21 12.20 4.65
N GLU A 88 9.93 11.34 5.35
CA GLU A 88 11.30 10.94 5.01
C GLU A 88 11.30 10.03 3.79
N LEU A 89 10.29 9.17 3.62
CA LEU A 89 10.14 8.31 2.45
C LEU A 89 10.11 9.09 1.13
N GLY A 90 9.70 10.37 1.14
CA GLY A 90 9.79 11.25 -0.03
C GLY A 90 11.20 11.53 -0.52
N LEU A 91 12.25 11.22 0.26
CA LEU A 91 13.66 11.40 -0.10
C LEU A 91 14.29 10.16 -0.75
N VAL A 92 13.54 9.07 -0.88
CA VAL A 92 14.01 7.81 -1.49
C VAL A 92 14.02 7.94 -3.00
N PHE A 93 15.11 7.55 -3.65
CA PHE A 93 15.30 7.68 -5.10
C PHE A 93 15.64 6.35 -5.80
N SER A 94 15.91 5.28 -5.06
CA SER A 94 16.21 3.94 -5.60
C SER A 94 14.94 3.12 -5.87
N ASN A 95 14.00 3.69 -6.62
CA ASN A 95 12.62 3.20 -6.79
C ASN A 95 12.58 1.75 -7.29
N ASP A 96 13.35 1.43 -8.34
CA ASP A 96 13.37 0.08 -8.93
C ASP A 96 13.92 -0.98 -7.97
N GLU A 97 14.92 -0.62 -7.16
CA GLU A 97 15.50 -1.55 -6.21
C GLU A 97 14.55 -1.78 -5.02
N VAL A 98 13.85 -0.75 -4.56
CA VAL A 98 12.78 -0.88 -3.56
C VAL A 98 11.70 -1.83 -4.09
N ALA A 99 11.18 -1.57 -5.30
CA ALA A 99 10.15 -2.40 -5.92
C ALA A 99 10.61 -3.86 -6.04
N ARG A 100 11.80 -4.09 -6.59
CA ARG A 100 12.38 -5.44 -6.77
C ARG A 100 12.49 -6.22 -5.47
N ARG A 101 12.87 -5.57 -4.36
CA ARG A 101 13.02 -6.25 -3.05
C ARG A 101 11.68 -6.62 -2.45
N ILE A 102 10.68 -5.73 -2.53
CA ILE A 102 9.35 -5.98 -1.97
C ILE A 102 8.59 -7.03 -2.79
N LEU A 103 8.61 -6.94 -4.12
CA LEU A 103 7.92 -7.87 -5.02
C LEU A 103 8.35 -9.33 -4.86
N LYS A 104 9.54 -9.61 -4.32
CA LYS A 104 9.96 -11.00 -4.07
C LYS A 104 9.07 -11.74 -3.07
N VAL A 105 8.34 -11.04 -2.21
CA VAL A 105 7.43 -11.63 -1.20
C VAL A 105 6.01 -11.82 -1.77
N SER A 106 5.66 -11.17 -2.89
CA SER A 106 4.29 -11.19 -3.41
C SER A 106 3.84 -12.56 -3.93
N HIS A 107 4.77 -13.47 -4.20
CA HIS A 107 4.50 -14.85 -4.64
C HIS A 107 4.53 -15.87 -3.49
N SER A 108 4.54 -15.42 -2.24
CA SER A 108 4.49 -16.31 -1.08
C SER A 108 3.17 -17.08 -1.03
N ASN A 109 3.24 -18.35 -0.63
CA ASN A 109 2.05 -19.18 -0.40
C ASN A 109 1.28 -18.76 0.87
N ASP A 110 1.85 -17.87 1.69
CA ASP A 110 1.20 -17.34 2.88
C ASP A 110 0.38 -16.07 2.57
N PRO A 111 -0.96 -16.10 2.74
CA PRO A 111 -1.81 -14.92 2.53
C PRO A 111 -1.43 -13.72 3.40
N LEU A 112 -0.92 -13.94 4.62
CA LEU A 112 -0.52 -12.85 5.49
C LEU A 112 0.73 -12.14 4.94
N ALA A 113 1.72 -12.87 4.45
CA ALA A 113 2.89 -12.31 3.78
C ALA A 113 2.49 -11.49 2.53
N ARG A 114 1.55 -11.98 1.72
CA ARG A 114 1.01 -11.25 0.55
C ARG A 114 0.26 -9.98 0.96
N SER A 115 -0.60 -10.05 1.99
CA SER A 115 -1.27 -8.87 2.55
C SER A 115 -0.27 -7.84 3.08
N LEU A 116 0.75 -8.25 3.84
CA LEU A 116 1.79 -7.35 4.34
C LEU A 116 2.62 -6.73 3.21
N THR A 117 2.80 -7.44 2.09
CA THR A 117 3.43 -6.90 0.88
C THR A 117 2.62 -5.74 0.31
N LEU A 118 1.30 -5.90 0.17
CA LEU A 118 0.42 -4.82 -0.29
C LEU A 118 0.39 -3.65 0.71
N GLN A 119 0.38 -3.92 2.02
CA GLN A 119 0.40 -2.88 3.04
C GLN A 119 1.70 -2.07 3.02
N VAL A 120 2.86 -2.71 2.85
CA VAL A 120 4.14 -1.99 2.77
C VAL A 120 4.23 -1.18 1.47
N LEU A 121 3.71 -1.72 0.36
CA LEU A 121 3.61 -0.98 -0.90
C LEU A 121 2.75 0.28 -0.74
N ALA A 122 1.61 0.20 -0.04
CA ALA A 122 0.79 1.36 0.25
C ALA A 122 1.57 2.46 0.99
N LYS A 123 2.46 2.10 1.93
CA LYS A 123 3.32 3.08 2.63
C LYS A 123 4.42 3.64 1.74
N LEU A 124 4.87 2.88 0.74
CA LEU A 124 5.89 3.25 -0.23
C LEU A 124 5.32 3.87 -1.52
N ALA A 125 4.03 4.19 -1.58
CA ALA A 125 3.38 4.67 -2.80
C ALA A 125 4.10 5.89 -3.41
N SER A 126 4.57 6.84 -2.59
CA SER A 126 5.35 8.00 -3.06
C SER A 126 6.66 7.64 -3.76
N VAL A 127 7.18 6.43 -3.56
CA VAL A 127 8.45 5.94 -4.09
C VAL A 127 8.24 5.05 -5.32
N VAL A 128 7.24 4.16 -5.28
CA VAL A 128 7.08 3.07 -6.27
C VAL A 128 5.80 3.16 -7.10
N ALA A 129 5.05 4.26 -7.02
CA ALA A 129 3.78 4.41 -7.72
C ALA A 129 3.86 4.33 -9.25
N GLU A 130 5.02 4.41 -9.88
CA GLU A 130 5.16 4.27 -11.35
C GLU A 130 5.59 2.86 -11.79
N ASN A 131 5.75 1.92 -10.86
CA ASN A 131 6.20 0.57 -11.19
C ASN A 131 5.02 -0.31 -11.69
N LYS A 132 5.07 -0.69 -12.96
CA LYS A 132 4.01 -1.47 -13.63
C LYS A 132 3.81 -2.89 -13.06
N GLN A 133 4.85 -3.53 -12.53
CA GLN A 133 4.71 -4.85 -11.90
C GLN A 133 3.91 -4.75 -10.61
N ILE A 134 4.13 -3.67 -9.84
CA ILE A 134 3.34 -3.37 -8.65
C ILE A 134 1.90 -3.03 -9.03
N HIS A 135 1.67 -2.27 -10.11
CA HIS A 135 0.31 -2.00 -10.60
C HIS A 135 -0.45 -3.29 -10.86
N HIS A 136 0.16 -4.19 -11.64
CA HIS A 136 -0.42 -5.48 -11.94
C HIS A 136 -0.73 -6.27 -10.67
N LEU A 137 0.23 -6.36 -9.74
CA LEU A 137 0.04 -7.03 -8.46
C LEU A 137 -1.19 -6.48 -7.71
N ILE A 138 -1.24 -5.16 -7.49
CA ILE A 138 -2.35 -4.52 -6.76
C ILE A 138 -3.68 -4.82 -7.44
N VAL A 139 -3.77 -4.63 -8.76
CA VAL A 139 -5.00 -4.88 -9.55
C VAL A 139 -5.46 -6.33 -9.41
N THR A 140 -4.56 -7.30 -9.53
CA THR A 140 -4.91 -8.72 -9.39
C THR A 140 -5.31 -9.09 -7.95
N SER A 141 -4.70 -8.47 -6.94
CA SER A 141 -5.01 -8.76 -5.54
C SER A 141 -6.37 -8.20 -5.08
N ILE A 142 -7.02 -7.30 -5.83
CA ILE A 142 -8.41 -6.87 -5.59
C ILE A 142 -9.38 -8.06 -5.71
N ASP A 143 -9.06 -9.06 -6.53
CA ASP A 143 -9.87 -10.27 -6.72
C ASP A 143 -9.46 -11.43 -5.81
N SER A 144 -8.49 -11.23 -4.91
CA SER A 144 -8.05 -12.31 -4.02
C SER A 144 -9.23 -12.86 -3.22
N GLU A 145 -9.31 -14.18 -3.08
CA GLU A 145 -10.30 -14.84 -2.21
C GLU A 145 -10.02 -14.51 -0.72
N GLU A 146 -8.75 -14.28 -0.38
CA GLU A 146 -8.28 -13.97 0.96
C GLU A 146 -8.62 -12.54 1.35
N ILE A 147 -9.53 -12.39 2.33
CA ILE A 147 -10.09 -11.09 2.71
C ILE A 147 -9.02 -10.07 3.16
N GLN A 148 -8.00 -10.51 3.89
CA GLN A 148 -6.93 -9.64 4.38
C GLN A 148 -6.04 -9.12 3.25
N GLU A 149 -5.81 -9.93 2.23
CA GLU A 149 -5.06 -9.52 1.05
C GLU A 149 -5.88 -8.55 0.21
N ARG A 150 -7.15 -8.87 -0.03
CA ARG A 150 -8.08 -8.01 -0.76
C ARG A 150 -8.24 -6.62 -0.12
N LEU A 151 -8.41 -6.55 1.19
CA LEU A 151 -8.48 -5.27 1.91
C LEU A 151 -7.15 -4.49 1.83
N ALA A 152 -6.02 -5.18 1.90
CA ALA A 152 -4.71 -4.55 1.70
C ALA A 152 -4.53 -4.04 0.27
N ALA A 153 -5.06 -4.74 -0.73
CA ALA A 153 -5.04 -4.30 -2.14
C ALA A 153 -5.88 -3.04 -2.34
N ILE A 154 -7.04 -2.93 -1.71
CA ILE A 154 -7.88 -1.72 -1.72
C ILE A 154 -7.14 -0.54 -1.10
N ALA A 155 -6.51 -0.72 0.06
CA ALA A 155 -5.72 0.32 0.72
C ALA A 155 -4.48 0.72 -0.11
N ALA A 156 -3.81 -0.24 -0.76
CA ALA A 156 -2.71 0.05 -1.68
C ALA A 156 -3.20 0.79 -2.92
N THR A 157 -4.37 0.45 -3.45
CA THR A 157 -4.99 1.16 -4.57
C THR A 157 -5.25 2.61 -4.20
N GLU A 158 -5.89 2.87 -3.05
CA GLU A 158 -6.14 4.22 -2.52
C GLU A 158 -4.84 5.04 -2.40
N ALA A 159 -3.76 4.43 -1.91
CA ALA A 159 -2.47 5.09 -1.81
C ALA A 159 -1.86 5.41 -3.19
N PHE A 160 -1.92 4.48 -4.15
CA PHE A 160 -1.25 4.63 -5.44
C PHE A 160 -1.95 5.62 -6.37
N VAL A 161 -3.28 5.68 -6.36
CA VAL A 161 -4.02 6.65 -7.18
C VAL A 161 -3.70 8.10 -6.80
N ALA A 162 -3.22 8.33 -5.57
CA ALA A 162 -2.76 9.65 -5.12
C ALA A 162 -1.40 10.08 -5.70
N PHE A 163 -0.65 9.17 -6.31
CA PHE A 163 0.69 9.45 -6.86
C PHE A 163 0.80 9.20 -8.36
N SER A 164 0.12 8.20 -8.93
CA SER A 164 0.28 7.82 -10.35
C SER A 164 -0.99 8.00 -11.16
N ARG A 165 -0.91 8.87 -12.18
CA ARG A 165 -2.00 9.06 -13.16
C ARG A 165 -2.22 7.84 -14.04
N SER A 166 -1.14 7.19 -14.48
CA SER A 166 -1.22 5.97 -15.28
C SER A 166 -1.85 4.81 -14.50
N PHE A 167 -1.57 4.72 -13.20
CA PHE A 167 -2.21 3.72 -12.36
C PHE A 167 -3.72 4.00 -12.22
N SER A 168 -4.11 5.25 -11.97
CA SER A 168 -5.52 5.67 -11.90
C SER A 168 -6.30 5.29 -13.16
N GLN A 169 -5.73 5.54 -14.35
CA GLN A 169 -6.32 5.13 -15.63
C GLN A 169 -6.50 3.60 -15.71
N THR A 170 -5.46 2.85 -15.33
CA THR A 170 -5.46 1.38 -15.43
C THR A 170 -6.44 0.74 -14.43
N VAL A 171 -6.51 1.26 -13.20
CA VAL A 171 -7.32 0.65 -12.14
C VAL A 171 -8.79 1.06 -12.22
N PHE A 172 -9.12 2.18 -12.85
CA PHE A 172 -10.50 2.69 -12.91
C PHE A 172 -11.49 1.66 -13.47
N GLU A 173 -11.18 1.04 -14.61
CA GLU A 173 -12.04 0.00 -15.20
C GLU A 173 -12.24 -1.18 -14.24
N LYS A 174 -11.18 -1.59 -13.55
CA LYS A 174 -11.25 -2.65 -12.55
C LYS A 174 -12.17 -2.27 -11.39
N LEU A 175 -12.08 -1.04 -10.90
CA LEU A 175 -12.94 -0.53 -9.83
C LEU A 175 -14.41 -0.53 -10.25
N CYS A 176 -14.74 -0.11 -11.47
CA CYS A 176 -16.10 -0.15 -12.00
C CYS A 176 -16.67 -1.58 -11.98
N VAL A 177 -15.92 -2.55 -12.53
CA VAL A 177 -16.34 -3.96 -12.58
C VAL A 177 -16.54 -4.52 -11.17
N THR A 178 -15.58 -4.30 -10.28
CA THR A 178 -15.66 -4.78 -8.89
C THR A 178 -16.83 -4.14 -8.15
N PHE A 179 -17.07 -2.84 -8.33
CA PHE A 179 -18.14 -2.13 -7.65
C PHE A 179 -19.53 -2.59 -8.11
N LEU A 180 -19.74 -2.73 -9.41
CA LEU A 180 -21.02 -3.13 -10.00
C LEU A 180 -21.32 -4.62 -9.79
N SER A 181 -20.33 -5.41 -9.37
CA SER A 181 -20.55 -6.81 -9.01
C SER A 181 -21.55 -6.93 -7.85
N PRO A 182 -22.57 -7.81 -7.97
CA PRO A 182 -23.53 -8.07 -6.91
C PRO A 182 -22.93 -8.88 -5.75
N VAL A 183 -21.78 -9.53 -5.97
CA VAL A 183 -21.10 -10.40 -4.99
C VAL A 183 -20.31 -9.59 -3.96
N VAL A 184 -19.97 -8.33 -4.28
CA VAL A 184 -19.14 -7.50 -3.41
C VAL A 184 -19.95 -6.93 -2.25
N SER A 185 -19.46 -7.13 -1.02
CA SER A 185 -20.14 -6.71 0.19
C SER A 185 -20.30 -5.17 0.26
N PRO A 186 -21.35 -4.64 0.89
CA PRO A 186 -21.53 -3.20 1.08
C PRO A 186 -20.33 -2.51 1.76
N THR A 187 -19.71 -3.18 2.74
CA THR A 187 -18.50 -2.69 3.41
C THR A 187 -17.32 -2.52 2.46
N THR A 188 -17.15 -3.45 1.52
CA THR A 188 -16.11 -3.37 0.49
C THR A 188 -16.44 -2.23 -0.49
N LYS A 189 -17.70 -2.09 -0.91
CA LYS A 189 -18.14 -0.98 -1.77
C LYS A 189 -17.86 0.40 -1.15
N ILE A 190 -18.07 0.54 0.16
CA ILE A 190 -17.71 1.77 0.91
C ILE A 190 -16.20 2.04 0.84
N GLY A 191 -15.36 1.01 0.97
CA GLY A 191 -13.90 1.14 0.81
C GLY A 191 -13.50 1.56 -0.61
N LEU A 192 -14.15 0.99 -1.63
CA LEU A 192 -13.86 1.29 -3.04
C LEU A 192 -14.17 2.75 -3.40
N VAL A 193 -15.28 3.32 -2.93
CA VAL A 193 -15.61 4.73 -3.23
C VAL A 193 -14.62 5.70 -2.60
N GLY A 194 -14.00 5.32 -1.46
CA GLY A 194 -12.95 6.10 -0.82
C GLY A 194 -11.73 6.33 -1.71
N ILE A 195 -11.43 5.39 -2.62
CA ILE A 195 -10.31 5.49 -3.57
C ILE A 195 -10.46 6.74 -4.46
N PHE A 196 -11.69 7.11 -4.83
CA PHE A 196 -11.94 8.25 -5.72
C PHE A 196 -11.49 9.58 -5.10
N ALA A 197 -11.50 9.71 -3.77
CA ALA A 197 -11.23 10.97 -3.07
C ALA A 197 -9.85 11.57 -3.39
N ASN A 198 -8.85 10.71 -3.57
CA ASN A 198 -7.46 11.10 -3.77
C ASN A 198 -6.94 10.80 -5.19
N MET A 199 -7.83 10.43 -6.12
CA MET A 199 -7.44 9.98 -7.44
C MET A 199 -6.83 11.12 -8.27
N LYS A 200 -5.53 11.00 -8.59
CA LYS A 200 -4.89 11.83 -9.61
C LYS A 200 -5.11 11.17 -10.96
N ALA A 201 -5.91 11.80 -11.82
CA ALA A 201 -6.13 11.36 -13.18
C ALA A 201 -6.26 12.54 -14.15
N ASP A 202 -6.44 12.26 -15.43
CA ASP A 202 -6.80 13.27 -16.43
C ASP A 202 -8.29 13.63 -16.33
N VAL A 203 -8.68 14.66 -17.08
CA VAL A 203 -10.07 15.14 -17.10
C VAL A 203 -11.04 14.00 -17.47
N GLU A 204 -10.67 13.16 -18.43
CA GLU A 204 -11.53 12.08 -18.92
C GLU A 204 -11.89 11.07 -17.81
N ILE A 205 -10.88 10.56 -17.09
CA ILE A 205 -11.12 9.63 -15.98
C ILE A 205 -11.88 10.30 -14.84
N ILE A 206 -11.58 11.56 -14.52
CA ILE A 206 -12.31 12.29 -13.47
C ILE A 206 -13.80 12.40 -13.84
N MET A 207 -14.13 12.79 -15.06
CA MET A 207 -15.53 12.84 -15.52
C MET A 207 -16.21 11.47 -15.45
N LYS A 208 -15.50 10.39 -15.80
CA LYS A 208 -16.01 9.01 -15.66
C LYS A 208 -16.28 8.63 -14.20
N VAL A 209 -15.46 9.10 -13.25
CA VAL A 209 -15.70 8.91 -11.80
C VAL A 209 -16.99 9.61 -11.37
N PHE A 210 -17.24 10.85 -11.80
CA PHE A 210 -18.49 11.57 -11.48
C PHE A 210 -19.72 10.88 -12.11
N ALA A 211 -19.64 10.48 -13.38
CA ALA A 211 -20.73 9.75 -14.04
C ALA A 211 -21.05 8.41 -13.34
N LEU A 212 -20.02 7.65 -12.93
CA LEU A 212 -20.22 6.45 -12.12
C LEU A 212 -20.85 6.80 -10.77
N GLY A 213 -20.39 7.88 -10.13
CA GLY A 213 -20.94 8.37 -8.87
C GLY A 213 -22.44 8.67 -8.96
N GLU A 214 -22.88 9.34 -10.03
CA GLU A 214 -24.28 9.65 -10.30
C GLU A 214 -25.11 8.37 -10.45
N GLN A 215 -24.61 7.41 -11.24
CA GLN A 215 -25.25 6.11 -11.38
C GLN A 215 -25.42 5.42 -10.02
N ILE A 216 -24.37 5.43 -9.19
CA ILE A 216 -24.41 4.81 -7.86
C ILE A 216 -25.43 5.51 -6.96
N LEU A 217 -25.49 6.84 -6.95
CA LEU A 217 -26.43 7.58 -6.11
C LEU A 217 -27.89 7.32 -6.51
N ASN A 218 -28.16 7.20 -7.82
CA ASN A 218 -29.48 6.91 -8.33
C ASN A 218 -29.97 5.49 -7.99
N GLU A 219 -29.04 4.53 -7.85
CA GLU A 219 -29.35 3.13 -7.55
C GLU A 219 -29.18 2.77 -6.05
N ALA A 220 -28.49 3.59 -5.26
CA ALA A 220 -28.10 3.24 -3.90
C ALA A 220 -29.22 3.47 -2.87
N TYR A 221 -29.62 2.39 -2.20
CA TYR A 221 -30.48 2.46 -1.00
C TYR A 221 -29.69 2.53 0.31
N ASN A 222 -28.37 2.35 0.26
CA ASN A 222 -27.52 2.32 1.45
C ASN A 222 -26.98 3.73 1.79
N GLN A 223 -27.48 4.30 2.89
CA GLN A 223 -27.10 5.64 3.33
C GLN A 223 -25.61 5.79 3.65
N GLN A 224 -24.95 4.77 4.19
CA GLN A 224 -23.51 4.82 4.49
C GLN A 224 -22.68 4.88 3.21
N LEU A 225 -23.09 4.14 2.18
CA LEU A 225 -22.46 4.18 0.86
C LEU A 225 -22.64 5.54 0.20
N MET A 226 -23.87 6.09 0.22
CA MET A 226 -24.15 7.43 -0.34
C MET A 226 -23.29 8.50 0.34
N LEU A 227 -23.23 8.51 1.68
CA LEU A 227 -22.41 9.47 2.43
C LEU A 227 -20.92 9.32 2.12
N ALA A 228 -20.41 8.09 2.05
CA ALA A 228 -19.01 7.84 1.70
C ALA A 228 -18.67 8.30 0.27
N LEU A 229 -19.58 8.07 -0.67
CA LEU A 229 -19.43 8.49 -2.07
C LEU A 229 -19.44 10.02 -2.20
N ILE A 230 -20.45 10.70 -1.63
CA ILE A 230 -20.55 12.17 -1.67
C ILE A 230 -19.29 12.79 -1.05
N LYS A 231 -18.82 12.28 0.09
CA LYS A 231 -17.58 12.77 0.73
C LYS A 231 -16.37 12.60 -0.19
N SER A 232 -16.28 11.47 -0.89
CA SER A 232 -15.16 11.17 -1.79
C SER A 232 -15.20 12.06 -3.03
N LEU A 233 -16.36 12.19 -3.69
CA LEU A 233 -16.55 13.07 -4.85
C LEU A 233 -16.33 14.55 -4.49
N THR A 234 -16.77 14.98 -3.30
CA THR A 234 -16.50 16.33 -2.80
C THR A 234 -15.00 16.59 -2.65
N THR A 235 -14.28 15.64 -2.06
CA THR A 235 -12.82 15.74 -1.90
C THR A 235 -12.13 15.80 -3.26
N LEU A 236 -12.58 14.97 -4.21
CA LEU A 236 -12.07 14.95 -5.58
C LEU A 236 -12.33 16.28 -6.30
N ALA A 237 -13.56 16.82 -6.24
CA ALA A 237 -13.94 18.09 -6.85
C ALA A 237 -13.11 19.27 -6.30
N VAL A 238 -12.86 19.31 -4.99
CA VAL A 238 -12.03 20.34 -4.37
C VAL A 238 -10.59 20.26 -4.89
N SER A 239 -10.07 19.06 -5.10
CA SER A 239 -8.73 18.86 -5.69
C SER A 239 -8.66 19.20 -7.18
N CYS A 240 -9.77 19.03 -7.90
CA CYS A 240 -9.91 19.22 -9.34
C CYS A 240 -10.89 20.35 -9.63
N LYS A 241 -10.43 21.61 -9.61
CA LYS A 241 -11.29 22.81 -9.73
C LYS A 241 -12.33 22.80 -10.85
N PHE A 242 -12.06 22.12 -11.97
CA PHE A 242 -13.00 22.02 -13.10
C PHE A 242 -14.19 21.09 -12.81
N ALA A 243 -14.06 20.15 -11.87
CA ALA A 243 -15.09 19.16 -11.54
C ALA A 243 -16.10 19.66 -10.48
N VAL A 244 -15.93 20.90 -9.98
CA VAL A 244 -16.88 21.50 -9.02
C VAL A 244 -18.25 21.68 -9.66
N SER A 245 -18.33 22.03 -10.95
CA SER A 245 -19.61 22.16 -11.66
C SER A 245 -20.35 20.82 -11.74
N GLU A 246 -19.63 19.73 -11.99
CA GLU A 246 -20.20 18.38 -12.06
C GLU A 246 -20.83 17.97 -10.72
N LEU A 247 -20.11 18.19 -9.62
CA LEU A 247 -20.62 17.87 -8.29
C LEU A 247 -21.90 18.66 -7.93
N VAL A 248 -22.04 19.90 -8.39
CA VAL A 248 -23.21 20.74 -8.10
C VAL A 248 -24.43 20.31 -8.92
N MET A 249 -24.22 19.65 -10.07
CA MET A 249 -25.28 19.19 -10.96
C MET A 249 -25.81 17.78 -10.61
N MET A 250 -25.05 17.00 -9.83
CA MET A 250 -25.45 15.70 -9.28
C MET A 250 -26.40 15.82 -8.09
#